data_AF-A0A7S1BKA3-F1
#
_entry.id   AF-A0A7S1BKA3-F1
#
_cell.length_a   1.000
_cell.length_b   1.000
_cell.length_c   1.000
_cell.angle_alpha   90.00
_cell.angle_beta   90.00
_cell.angle_gamma   90.00
#
_symmetry.space_group_name_H-M   'P 1'
#
loop_
_entity.id
_entity.type
_entity.pdbx_description
1 polymer ?
#
loop_
_entity_poly.entity_id
_entity_poly.type
_entity_poly.pdbx_seq_one_letter_code
_entity_poly.pdbx_strand_id
1 'polypeptide(L)'
;ISFNQSIGNWDVSQVTDMSYVFYKAISFNQSIGSWDVSQVTDMSNVFYNAFSFNQDLSNWDTSRCLNFNSFFWNSKFNSHVLSWDVSKVTDMFGAFASSDADIVSPFNQELSEWDVSSCKTIQAMFQLAKEFNQSIGNWDVSQVTHMSHMFNDAFSFNQDLSNWDTSRCLSFNSFFWSSKFNNYVLSWDVSKVTDMFGAFASSDADIVSPFNQELSEWDVSSCKTIKGMFQRAKEFNQSIERWDVSQVTDMSSLFFNAFSFNQDLSNWDTSSCLNFNSFFWNSKFNSHVLNWDVSKVTNMTGVFGTDDRGTQFNQELSEWDVSS
;
A
#
# COMPACT_ATOMS: atom_id res chain seq x y z
N ILE A 1 27.20 11.64 1.75
CA ILE A 1 27.95 12.92 1.90
C ILE A 1 28.00 13.26 3.40
N SER A 2 29.16 13.66 3.94
CA SER A 2 29.36 13.95 5.38
C SER A 2 29.15 15.42 5.76
N PHE A 3 28.61 16.23 4.84
CA PHE A 3 28.39 17.65 5.05
C PHE A 3 27.38 17.88 6.19
N ASN A 4 27.75 18.73 7.16
CA ASN A 4 26.92 19.09 8.32
C ASN A 4 27.32 20.46 8.88
N GLN A 5 27.64 21.41 8.01
CA GLN A 5 28.02 22.78 8.42
C GLN A 5 26.81 23.70 8.40
N SER A 6 26.78 24.68 9.30
CA SER A 6 25.64 25.59 9.44
C SER A 6 25.44 26.47 8.20
N ILE A 7 24.21 26.48 7.70
CA ILE A 7 23.79 27.22 6.50
C ILE A 7 22.45 27.95 6.69
N GLY A 8 21.98 28.08 7.94
CA GLY A 8 20.69 28.72 8.25
C GLY A 8 20.59 30.20 7.80
N ASN A 9 21.72 30.86 7.56
CA ASN A 9 21.80 32.25 7.10
C ASN A 9 21.79 32.41 5.56
N TRP A 10 21.66 31.32 4.80
CA TRP A 10 21.56 31.42 3.35
C TRP A 10 20.24 32.09 2.95
N ASP A 11 20.32 33.02 2.00
CA ASP A 11 19.14 33.58 1.35
C ASP A 11 18.75 32.67 0.19
N VAL A 12 17.60 32.00 0.35
CA VAL A 12 17.00 31.12 -0.66
C VAL A 12 15.65 31.66 -1.15
N SER A 13 15.32 32.91 -0.85
CA SER A 13 14.01 33.53 -1.13
C SER A 13 13.65 33.62 -2.62
N GLN A 14 14.63 33.45 -3.51
CA GLN A 14 14.44 33.45 -4.97
C GLN A 14 14.52 32.04 -5.58
N VAL A 15 14.77 31.02 -4.78
CA VAL A 15 14.87 29.64 -5.26
C VAL A 15 13.48 29.11 -5.59
N THR A 16 13.33 28.56 -6.79
CA THR A 16 12.08 27.98 -7.29
C THR A 16 12.13 26.46 -7.41
N ASP A 17 13.34 25.89 -7.43
CA ASP A 17 13.62 24.47 -7.52
C ASP A 17 14.66 24.12 -6.45
N MET A 18 14.24 23.35 -5.45
CA MET A 18 15.10 22.81 -4.39
C MET A 18 15.37 21.31 -4.56
N SER A 19 15.06 20.76 -5.72
CA SER A 19 15.22 19.34 -5.95
C SER A 19 16.66 18.90 -5.65
N TYR A 20 16.79 17.78 -4.93
CA TYR A 20 18.07 17.15 -4.59
C TYR A 20 19.06 17.96 -3.71
N VAL A 21 18.67 19.09 -3.10
CA VAL A 21 19.61 19.98 -2.36
C VAL A 21 20.41 19.25 -1.24
N PHE A 22 19.79 18.34 -0.48
CA PHE A 22 20.44 17.51 0.54
C PHE A 22 20.43 16.02 0.20
N TYR A 23 20.36 15.69 -1.09
CA TYR A 23 20.36 14.31 -1.57
C TYR A 23 21.58 13.54 -1.06
N LYS A 24 21.35 12.46 -0.32
CA LYS A 24 22.36 11.62 0.33
C LYS A 24 23.30 12.40 1.26
N ALA A 25 22.85 13.53 1.83
CA ALA A 25 23.54 14.26 2.89
C ALA A 25 23.35 13.54 4.24
N ILE A 26 23.87 12.32 4.33
CA ILE A 26 23.68 11.35 5.42
C ILE A 26 23.85 11.97 6.82
N SER A 27 24.84 12.87 6.99
CA SER A 27 25.16 13.49 8.28
C SER A 27 24.52 14.86 8.51
N PHE A 28 23.82 15.43 7.52
CA PHE A 28 23.28 16.79 7.62
C PHE A 28 22.11 16.83 8.60
N ASN A 29 22.19 17.71 9.60
CA ASN A 29 21.14 17.93 10.59
C ASN A 29 21.20 19.36 11.15
N GLN A 30 21.56 20.34 10.32
CA GLN A 30 21.62 21.75 10.74
C GLN A 30 20.28 22.43 10.55
N SER A 31 19.95 23.36 11.46
CA SER A 31 18.68 24.09 11.42
C SER A 31 18.58 24.98 10.18
N ILE A 32 17.50 24.79 9.41
CA ILE A 32 17.16 25.55 8.20
C ILE A 32 15.69 26.00 8.18
N GLY A 33 14.99 25.88 9.31
CA GLY A 33 13.58 26.28 9.44
C GLY A 33 13.32 27.78 9.23
N SER A 34 14.37 28.62 9.21
CA SER A 34 14.29 30.06 8.93
C SER A 34 14.40 30.42 7.45
N TRP A 35 14.60 29.45 6.56
CA TRP A 35 14.66 29.68 5.13
C TRP A 35 13.29 30.11 4.57
N ASP A 36 13.28 31.15 3.74
CA ASP A 36 12.11 31.54 2.95
C ASP A 36 12.02 30.65 1.70
N VAL A 37 11.11 29.67 1.74
CA VAL A 37 10.84 28.74 0.64
C VAL A 37 9.56 29.07 -0.13
N SER A 38 8.98 30.25 0.07
CA SER A 38 7.68 30.66 -0.49
C SER A 38 7.63 30.69 -2.03
N GLN A 39 8.79 30.71 -2.69
CA GLN A 39 8.90 30.68 -4.16
C GLN A 39 9.12 29.26 -4.72
N VAL A 40 9.37 28.27 -3.86
CA VAL A 40 9.74 26.92 -4.28
C VAL A 40 8.53 26.18 -4.82
N THR A 41 8.70 25.61 -6.01
CA THR A 41 7.68 24.83 -6.74
C THR A 41 8.02 23.34 -6.81
N ASP A 42 9.30 22.98 -6.67
CA ASP A 42 9.77 21.58 -6.64
C ASP A 42 10.65 21.34 -5.40
N MET A 43 10.20 20.42 -4.53
CA MET A 43 10.92 19.95 -3.33
C MET A 43 11.26 18.46 -3.41
N SER A 44 11.27 17.90 -4.62
CA SER A 44 11.53 16.48 -4.81
C SER A 44 12.93 16.10 -4.34
N ASN A 45 13.04 14.98 -3.63
CA ASN A 45 14.30 14.39 -3.20
C ASN A 45 15.22 15.29 -2.34
N VAL A 46 14.73 16.41 -1.79
CA VAL A 46 15.55 17.35 -1.02
C VAL A 46 16.28 16.61 0.11
N PHE A 47 15.60 15.79 0.91
CA PHE A 47 16.18 15.02 2.03
C PHE A 47 16.26 13.50 1.75
N TYR A 48 16.24 13.11 0.49
CA TYR A 48 16.39 11.70 0.11
C TYR A 48 17.70 11.12 0.64
N ASN A 49 17.64 10.05 1.46
CA ASN A 49 18.78 9.46 2.18
C ASN A 49 19.57 10.47 3.07
N ALA A 50 18.93 11.54 3.53
CA ALA A 50 19.48 12.40 4.59
C ALA A 50 19.20 11.77 5.96
N PHE A 51 19.87 10.64 6.25
CA PHE A 51 19.58 9.77 7.41
C PHE A 51 19.56 10.48 8.77
N SER A 52 20.32 11.55 8.96
CA SER A 52 20.39 12.25 10.25
C SER A 52 19.43 13.42 10.39
N PHE A 53 18.76 13.84 9.31
CA PHE A 53 17.99 15.08 9.30
C PHE A 53 16.68 14.92 10.08
N ASN A 54 16.47 15.78 11.08
CA ASN A 54 15.23 15.86 11.86
C ASN A 54 15.09 17.25 12.51
N GLN A 55 15.27 18.31 11.71
CA GLN A 55 15.11 19.69 12.18
C GLN A 55 13.68 20.16 11.95
N ASP A 56 13.25 21.15 12.75
CA ASP A 56 11.95 21.79 12.61
C ASP A 56 11.87 22.59 11.30
N LEU A 57 10.82 22.31 10.52
CA LEU A 57 10.49 22.96 9.24
C LEU A 57 9.07 23.57 9.25
N SER A 58 8.45 23.70 10.41
CA SER A 58 7.06 24.16 10.56
C SER A 58 6.80 25.57 10.02
N ASN A 59 7.84 26.41 9.90
CA ASN A 59 7.74 27.77 9.38
C ASN A 59 7.86 27.87 7.85
N TRP A 60 8.07 26.77 7.14
CA TRP A 60 8.18 26.78 5.70
C TRP A 60 6.83 27.03 5.03
N ASP A 61 6.76 28.03 4.14
CA ASP A 61 5.61 28.27 3.27
C ASP A 61 5.69 27.37 2.03
N THR A 62 4.90 26.30 2.01
CA THR A 62 4.86 25.31 0.92
C THR A 62 3.75 25.58 -0.09
N SER A 63 3.01 26.70 0.01
CA SER A 63 1.77 26.99 -0.74
C SER A 63 1.93 27.07 -2.27
N ARG A 64 3.18 27.06 -2.77
CA ARG A 64 3.51 27.02 -4.21
C ARG A 64 4.09 25.70 -4.68
N CYS A 65 4.40 24.78 -3.77
CA CYS A 65 5.02 23.52 -4.12
C CYS A 65 4.02 22.61 -4.86
N LEU A 66 4.49 21.98 -5.93
CA LEU A 66 3.74 21.04 -6.75
C LEU A 66 4.22 19.60 -6.55
N ASN A 67 5.43 19.40 -6.02
CA ASN A 67 6.14 18.13 -6.05
C ASN A 67 6.88 17.86 -4.73
N PHE A 68 6.41 16.85 -3.99
CA PHE A 68 7.00 16.30 -2.75
C PHE A 68 7.59 14.89 -2.96
N ASN A 69 7.82 14.49 -4.21
CA ASN A 69 8.33 13.17 -4.53
C ASN A 69 9.61 12.86 -3.74
N SER A 70 9.55 11.80 -2.95
CA SER A 70 10.63 11.24 -2.14
C SER A 70 11.31 12.25 -1.21
N PHE A 71 10.55 13.25 -0.73
CA PHE A 71 11.08 14.39 0.03
C PHE A 71 11.91 13.95 1.24
N PHE A 72 11.39 13.04 2.07
CA PHE A 72 12.08 12.44 3.23
C PHE A 72 12.35 10.93 3.08
N TRP A 73 12.47 10.43 1.84
CA TRP A 73 12.73 9.01 1.63
C TRP A 73 14.02 8.58 2.35
N ASN A 74 13.93 7.54 3.18
CA ASN A 74 15.00 7.12 4.09
C ASN A 74 15.57 8.28 4.94
N SER A 75 14.72 9.10 5.53
CA SER A 75 15.13 10.11 6.51
C SER A 75 14.66 9.71 7.91
N LYS A 76 15.34 10.23 8.96
CA LYS A 76 14.86 10.15 10.34
C LYS A 76 13.91 11.29 10.71
N PHE A 77 13.40 12.01 9.71
CA PHE A 77 12.49 13.12 9.90
C PHE A 77 11.21 12.66 10.60
N ASN A 78 10.89 13.29 11.72
CA ASN A 78 9.67 13.08 12.51
C ASN A 78 9.26 14.38 13.22
N SER A 79 9.52 15.52 12.59
CA SER A 79 9.15 16.84 13.11
C SER A 79 7.79 17.28 12.53
N HIS A 80 7.11 18.21 13.21
CA HIS A 80 5.78 18.66 12.83
C HIS A 80 5.76 19.34 11.46
N VAL A 81 4.75 18.97 10.64
CA VAL A 81 4.50 19.50 9.29
C VAL A 81 3.03 19.85 9.05
N LEU A 82 2.21 19.87 10.10
CA LEU A 82 0.77 20.15 9.99
C LEU A 82 0.48 21.55 9.41
N SER A 83 1.41 22.50 9.59
CA SER A 83 1.31 23.87 9.09
C SER A 83 1.57 24.01 7.58
N TRP A 84 2.04 22.97 6.91
CA TRP A 84 2.34 23.03 5.48
C TRP A 84 1.06 23.09 4.65
N ASP A 85 1.00 24.07 3.75
CA ASP A 85 -0.02 24.11 2.70
C ASP A 85 0.41 23.19 1.56
N VAL A 86 -0.29 22.06 1.44
CA VAL A 86 -0.07 21.06 0.38
C VAL A 86 -1.17 21.06 -0.68
N SER A 87 -2.06 22.06 -0.67
CA SER A 87 -3.25 22.12 -1.54
C SER A 87 -2.97 22.10 -3.04
N LYS A 88 -1.74 22.43 -3.45
CA LYS A 88 -1.28 22.38 -4.86
C LYS A 88 -0.38 21.21 -5.19
N VAL A 89 0.03 20.43 -4.20
CA VAL A 89 0.93 19.29 -4.42
C VAL A 89 0.18 18.24 -5.25
N THR A 90 0.85 17.73 -6.28
CA THR A 90 0.28 16.72 -7.20
C THR A 90 0.98 15.37 -7.07
N ASP A 91 2.22 15.36 -6.59
CA ASP A 91 3.04 14.16 -6.40
C ASP A 91 3.59 14.10 -4.96
N MET A 92 3.16 13.09 -4.20
CA MET A 92 3.67 12.76 -2.86
C MET A 92 4.28 11.36 -2.82
N PHE A 93 4.75 10.84 -3.96
CA PHE A 93 5.35 9.52 -4.05
C PHE A 93 6.44 9.36 -2.98
N GLY A 94 6.28 8.41 -2.06
CA GLY A 94 7.27 8.10 -1.04
C GLY A 94 7.73 9.27 -0.17
N ALA A 95 6.91 10.29 0.05
CA ALA A 95 7.31 11.51 0.76
C ALA A 95 7.89 11.23 2.16
N PHE A 96 7.39 10.20 2.87
CA PHE A 96 7.86 9.77 4.19
C PHE A 96 8.31 8.29 4.20
N ALA A 97 8.67 7.75 3.04
CA ALA A 97 8.94 6.34 2.85
C ALA A 97 10.34 5.90 3.30
N SER A 98 10.52 4.60 3.33
CA SER A 98 11.83 3.96 3.29
C SER A 98 11.88 2.83 2.26
N SER A 99 13.09 2.43 1.87
CA SER A 99 13.39 1.30 0.99
C SER A 99 13.95 0.07 1.71
N ASP A 100 14.28 0.14 3.01
CA ASP A 100 14.98 -0.92 3.73
C ASP A 100 14.39 -1.14 5.13
N ALA A 101 14.23 -2.41 5.53
CA ALA A 101 13.77 -2.81 6.84
C ALA A 101 14.69 -2.35 7.98
N ASP A 102 15.98 -2.10 7.69
CA ASP A 102 16.98 -1.58 8.64
C ASP A 102 16.96 -0.04 8.75
N ILE A 103 16.39 0.66 7.77
CA ILE A 103 16.34 2.13 7.71
C ILE A 103 14.88 2.57 7.75
N VAL A 104 14.18 2.32 8.85
CA VAL A 104 12.75 2.62 8.94
C VAL A 104 12.47 4.12 9.01
N SER A 105 11.38 4.56 8.39
CA SER A 105 10.89 5.92 8.59
C SER A 105 10.23 6.01 9.99
N PRO A 106 10.70 6.91 10.87
CA PRO A 106 10.08 7.10 12.19
C PRO A 106 8.85 8.01 12.11
N PHE A 107 8.46 8.47 10.92
CA PHE A 107 7.45 9.48 10.74
C PHE A 107 6.08 9.03 11.29
N ASN A 108 5.53 9.81 12.22
CA ASN A 108 4.23 9.56 12.83
C ASN A 108 3.59 10.87 13.32
N GLN A 109 3.73 11.95 12.55
CA GLN A 109 3.20 13.28 12.91
C GLN A 109 1.83 13.52 12.28
N GLU A 110 1.03 14.36 12.94
CA GLU A 110 -0.33 14.71 12.51
C GLU A 110 -0.35 15.36 11.11
N LEU A 111 -1.29 14.91 10.27
CA LEU A 111 -1.50 15.39 8.89
C LEU A 111 -2.98 15.65 8.58
N SER A 112 -3.84 15.68 9.61
CA SER A 112 -5.30 15.78 9.47
C SER A 112 -5.74 17.02 8.69
N GLU A 113 -5.05 18.14 8.83
CA GLU A 113 -5.39 19.42 8.18
C GLU A 113 -4.86 19.55 6.74
N TRP A 114 -4.19 18.52 6.20
CA TRP A 114 -3.67 18.57 4.84
C TRP A 114 -4.78 18.44 3.80
N ASP A 115 -4.83 19.43 2.89
CA ASP A 115 -5.65 19.36 1.67
C ASP A 115 -4.89 18.62 0.57
N VAL A 116 -5.23 17.35 0.35
CA VAL A 116 -4.64 16.50 -0.70
C VAL A 116 -5.52 16.41 -1.96
N SER A 117 -6.54 17.26 -2.10
CA SER A 117 -7.51 17.19 -3.20
C SER A 117 -6.90 17.36 -4.60
N SER A 118 -5.71 17.97 -4.70
CA SER A 118 -4.95 18.10 -5.95
C SER A 118 -4.06 16.90 -6.28
N CYS A 119 -3.81 16.01 -5.32
CA CYS A 119 -2.86 14.90 -5.48
C CYS A 119 -3.31 13.93 -6.58
N LYS A 120 -2.34 13.53 -7.42
CA LYS A 120 -2.50 12.46 -8.42
C LYS A 120 -1.87 11.15 -7.95
N THR A 121 -0.80 11.24 -7.16
CA THR A 121 -0.13 10.10 -6.56
C THR A 121 0.21 10.34 -5.10
N ILE A 122 -0.10 9.34 -4.28
CA ILE A 122 0.33 9.17 -2.87
C ILE A 122 1.00 7.80 -2.71
N GLN A 123 1.44 7.22 -3.82
CA GLN A 123 2.06 5.90 -3.88
C GLN A 123 3.26 5.84 -2.93
N ALA A 124 3.36 4.75 -2.17
CA ALA A 124 4.42 4.50 -1.21
C ALA A 124 4.61 5.58 -0.11
N MET A 125 3.71 6.55 0.05
CA MET A 125 3.94 7.72 0.93
C MET A 125 4.42 7.37 2.34
N PHE A 126 3.88 6.28 2.92
CA PHE A 126 4.24 5.76 4.25
C PHE A 126 4.83 4.35 4.20
N GLN A 127 5.39 3.94 3.07
CA GLN A 127 6.08 2.66 2.96
C GLN A 127 7.18 2.56 4.01
N LEU A 128 7.19 1.47 4.79
CA LEU A 128 8.15 1.23 5.88
C LEU A 128 8.16 2.32 6.98
N ALA A 129 7.12 3.15 7.07
CA ALA A 129 6.86 4.03 8.21
C ALA A 129 6.17 3.22 9.31
N LYS A 130 6.92 2.35 9.98
CA LYS A 130 6.40 1.28 10.86
C LYS A 130 5.49 1.79 11.97
N GLU A 131 5.74 2.99 12.48
CA GLU A 131 4.96 3.60 13.57
C GLU A 131 3.81 4.49 13.09
N PHE A 132 3.72 4.80 11.79
CA PHE A 132 2.71 5.72 11.27
C PHE A 132 1.30 5.18 11.53
N ASN A 133 0.51 5.95 12.27
CA ASN A 133 -0.88 5.61 12.59
C ASN A 133 -1.74 6.86 12.86
N GLN A 134 -1.45 7.96 12.16
CA GLN A 134 -2.19 9.22 12.33
C GLN A 134 -3.44 9.26 11.45
N SER A 135 -4.47 9.94 11.95
CA SER A 135 -5.75 10.09 11.25
C SER A 135 -5.59 10.87 9.94
N ILE A 136 -5.97 10.23 8.85
CA ILE A 136 -5.98 10.78 7.48
C ILE A 136 -7.28 10.41 6.73
N GLY A 137 -8.28 9.90 7.45
CA GLY A 137 -9.57 9.49 6.87
C GLY A 137 -10.40 10.63 6.30
N ASN A 138 -10.06 11.88 6.63
CA ASN A 138 -10.72 13.09 6.15
C ASN A 138 -10.11 13.65 4.86
N TRP A 139 -9.02 13.05 4.35
CA TRP A 139 -8.41 13.44 3.10
C TRP A 139 -9.34 13.23 1.90
N ASP A 140 -9.45 14.23 1.03
CA ASP A 140 -10.09 14.09 -0.29
C ASP A 140 -9.10 13.45 -1.27
N VAL A 141 -9.20 12.12 -1.43
CA VAL A 141 -8.38 11.35 -2.38
C VAL A 141 -9.07 11.15 -3.73
N SER A 142 -10.17 11.85 -4.03
CA SER A 142 -10.97 11.63 -5.24
C SER A 142 -10.18 11.82 -6.53
N GLN A 143 -9.10 12.62 -6.51
CA GLN A 143 -8.23 12.85 -7.67
C GLN A 143 -7.04 11.88 -7.80
N VAL A 144 -6.82 11.04 -6.79
CA VAL A 144 -5.68 10.12 -6.73
C VAL A 144 -5.92 8.96 -7.69
N THR A 145 -4.91 8.63 -8.48
CA THR A 145 -4.92 7.53 -9.45
C THR A 145 -3.91 6.43 -9.09
N HIS A 146 -2.85 6.80 -8.37
CA HIS A 146 -1.75 5.92 -7.97
C HIS A 146 -1.56 5.97 -6.46
N MET A 147 -1.81 4.83 -5.79
CA MET A 147 -1.69 4.71 -4.35
C MET A 147 -1.09 3.38 -3.89
N SER A 148 -0.53 2.59 -4.81
CA SER A 148 0.15 1.33 -4.50
C SER A 148 1.21 1.52 -3.39
N HIS A 149 1.41 0.49 -2.58
CA HIS A 149 2.39 0.49 -1.48
C HIS A 149 2.20 1.58 -0.41
N MET A 150 1.10 2.36 -0.40
CA MET A 150 0.96 3.53 0.48
C MET A 150 1.27 3.23 1.94
N PHE A 151 0.83 2.06 2.44
CA PHE A 151 1.08 1.57 3.80
C PHE A 151 1.83 0.23 3.83
N ASN A 152 2.59 -0.08 2.78
CA ASN A 152 3.41 -1.29 2.74
C ASN A 152 4.42 -1.27 3.90
N ASP A 153 4.36 -2.27 4.76
CA ASP A 153 5.13 -2.43 5.98
C ASP A 153 4.97 -1.26 7.00
N ALA A 154 3.86 -0.51 6.92
CA ALA A 154 3.41 0.41 7.96
C ALA A 154 2.70 -0.38 9.07
N PHE A 155 3.50 -1.06 9.89
CA PHE A 155 3.05 -2.07 10.85
C PHE A 155 1.99 -1.59 11.85
N SER A 156 2.04 -0.33 12.27
CA SER A 156 1.10 0.24 13.25
C SER A 156 -0.17 0.82 12.62
N PHE A 157 -0.23 0.97 11.29
CA PHE A 157 -1.32 1.67 10.63
C PHE A 157 -2.64 0.89 10.74
N ASN A 158 -3.66 1.53 11.32
CA ASN A 158 -5.02 0.99 11.44
C ASN A 158 -6.04 2.14 11.65
N GLN A 159 -5.97 3.17 10.83
CA GLN A 159 -6.94 4.28 10.87
C GLN A 159 -8.13 4.02 9.95
N ASP A 160 -9.26 4.68 10.23
CA ASP A 160 -10.46 4.63 9.41
C ASP A 160 -10.27 5.41 8.11
N LEU A 161 -10.50 4.75 6.98
CA LEU A 161 -10.40 5.29 5.62
C LEU A 161 -11.71 5.14 4.83
N SER A 162 -12.82 4.88 5.52
CA SER A 162 -14.12 4.58 4.91
C SER A 162 -14.69 5.72 4.06
N ASN A 163 -14.26 6.96 4.29
CA ASN A 163 -14.70 8.15 3.55
C ASN A 163 -13.91 8.43 2.27
N TRP A 164 -12.88 7.63 1.96
CA TRP A 164 -12.06 7.85 0.78
C TRP A 164 -12.81 7.48 -0.50
N ASP A 165 -12.83 8.41 -1.47
CA ASP A 165 -13.28 8.14 -2.84
C ASP A 165 -12.15 7.51 -3.66
N THR A 166 -12.19 6.19 -3.82
CA THR A 166 -11.18 5.42 -4.56
C THR A 166 -11.52 5.20 -6.04
N SER A 167 -12.58 5.82 -6.57
CA SER A 167 -13.14 5.56 -7.91
C SER A 167 -12.21 5.85 -9.09
N ARG A 168 -11.07 6.50 -8.85
CA ARG A 168 -10.02 6.79 -9.85
C ARG A 168 -8.79 5.90 -9.74
N CYS A 169 -8.71 5.04 -8.72
CA CYS A 169 -7.54 4.21 -8.45
C CYS A 169 -7.45 3.05 -9.42
N LEU A 170 -6.23 2.76 -9.89
CA LEU A 170 -5.97 1.69 -10.86
C LEU A 170 -5.33 0.44 -10.24
N SER A 171 -4.76 0.57 -9.04
CA SER A 171 -3.99 -0.49 -8.37
C SER A 171 -4.00 -0.31 -6.85
N PHE A 172 -4.24 -1.42 -6.14
CA PHE A 172 -4.03 -1.59 -4.70
C PHE A 172 -2.83 -2.50 -4.40
N ASN A 173 -1.87 -2.59 -5.33
CA ASN A 173 -0.67 -3.40 -5.15
C ASN A 173 0.01 -3.08 -3.81
N SER A 174 0.12 -4.10 -2.97
CA SER A 174 0.74 -4.10 -1.64
C SER A 174 0.26 -2.98 -0.73
N PHE A 175 -0.98 -2.52 -0.88
CA PHE A 175 -1.48 -1.31 -0.23
C PHE A 175 -1.34 -1.35 1.31
N PHE A 176 -1.74 -2.45 1.95
CA PHE A 176 -1.58 -2.73 3.37
C PHE A 176 -0.68 -3.93 3.67
N TRP A 177 0.26 -4.26 2.77
CA TRP A 177 1.14 -5.41 2.95
C TRP A 177 1.88 -5.31 4.29
N SER A 178 1.76 -6.33 5.16
CA SER A 178 2.27 -6.39 6.54
C SER A 178 1.76 -5.29 7.48
N SER A 179 0.67 -4.59 7.17
CA SER A 179 0.06 -3.60 8.06
C SER A 179 -0.90 -4.27 9.07
N LYS A 180 -1.16 -3.60 10.21
CA LYS A 180 -2.21 -3.99 11.16
C LYS A 180 -3.61 -3.55 10.74
N PHE A 181 -3.77 -3.06 9.52
CA PHE A 181 -5.03 -2.56 9.01
C PHE A 181 -6.15 -3.62 9.06
N ASN A 182 -7.25 -3.27 9.71
CA ASN A 182 -8.47 -4.06 9.82
C ASN A 182 -9.71 -3.16 10.02
N ASN A 183 -9.78 -2.04 9.27
CA ASN A 183 -10.94 -1.15 9.26
C ASN A 183 -11.82 -1.35 8.03
N TYR A 184 -13.05 -0.86 8.14
CA TYR A 184 -14.07 -0.97 7.10
C TYR A 184 -13.67 -0.26 5.80
N VAL A 185 -13.76 -0.98 4.68
CA VAL A 185 -13.42 -0.50 3.33
C VAL A 185 -14.47 -0.89 2.27
N LEU A 186 -15.62 -1.42 2.68
CA LEU A 186 -16.67 -1.84 1.74
C LEU A 186 -17.22 -0.65 0.93
N SER A 187 -17.08 0.58 1.43
CA SER A 187 -17.48 1.82 0.73
C SER A 187 -16.57 2.20 -0.44
N TRP A 188 -15.40 1.57 -0.58
CA TRP A 188 -14.45 1.89 -1.64
C TRP A 188 -14.97 1.44 -3.00
N ASP A 189 -14.89 2.33 -3.99
CA ASP A 189 -15.09 1.97 -5.39
C ASP A 189 -13.78 1.38 -5.94
N VAL A 190 -13.81 0.08 -6.24
CA VAL A 190 -12.69 -0.68 -6.80
C VAL A 190 -12.91 -1.09 -8.27
N SER A 191 -13.97 -0.58 -8.91
CA SER A 191 -14.41 -1.00 -10.26
C SER A 191 -13.37 -0.77 -11.37
N LYS A 192 -12.39 0.12 -11.16
CA LYS A 192 -11.29 0.40 -12.10
C LYS A 192 -9.98 -0.28 -11.75
N VAL A 193 -9.90 -0.95 -10.59
CA VAL A 193 -8.68 -1.57 -10.12
C VAL A 193 -8.37 -2.78 -10.99
N THR A 194 -7.12 -2.85 -11.45
CA THR A 194 -6.63 -3.96 -12.28
C THR A 194 -5.66 -4.88 -11.55
N ASP A 195 -5.05 -4.38 -10.46
CA ASP A 195 -4.02 -5.08 -9.68
C ASP A 195 -4.31 -4.95 -8.17
N MET A 196 -4.62 -6.08 -7.54
CA MET A 196 -4.81 -6.20 -6.08
C MET A 196 -3.71 -7.06 -5.44
N PHE A 197 -2.53 -7.17 -6.06
CA PHE A 197 -1.43 -7.98 -5.56
C PHE A 197 -1.16 -7.67 -4.09
N GLY A 198 -1.36 -8.66 -3.21
CA GLY A 198 -1.05 -8.54 -1.80
C GLY A 198 -1.65 -7.34 -1.05
N ALA A 199 -2.82 -6.84 -1.47
CA ALA A 199 -3.43 -5.65 -0.88
C ALA A 199 -3.58 -5.74 0.66
N PHE A 200 -3.88 -6.93 1.19
CA PHE A 200 -4.02 -7.23 2.62
C PHE A 200 -3.08 -8.36 3.08
N ALA A 201 -1.96 -8.55 2.38
CA ALA A 201 -1.03 -9.65 2.62
C ALA A 201 -0.07 -9.39 3.79
N SER A 202 0.73 -10.40 4.12
CA SER A 202 1.97 -10.24 4.87
C SER A 202 3.11 -11.10 4.29
N SER A 203 4.35 -10.72 4.58
CA SER A 203 5.57 -11.45 4.21
C SER A 203 6.03 -12.45 5.27
N ASP A 204 5.77 -12.21 6.55
CA ASP A 204 6.37 -12.94 7.69
C ASP A 204 5.37 -13.89 8.38
N ALA A 205 5.83 -14.92 9.08
CA ALA A 205 4.98 -15.87 9.82
C ALA A 205 4.51 -15.27 11.16
N ASP A 206 5.33 -14.37 11.70
CA ASP A 206 5.15 -13.68 12.98
C ASP A 206 4.42 -12.36 12.82
N ILE A 207 4.57 -11.69 11.66
CA ILE A 207 3.79 -10.51 11.28
C ILE A 207 2.67 -11.01 10.38
N VAL A 208 1.43 -11.00 10.87
CA VAL A 208 0.27 -11.49 10.11
C VAL A 208 -0.68 -10.36 9.83
N SER A 209 -1.35 -10.42 8.69
CA SER A 209 -2.43 -9.48 8.41
C SER A 209 -3.64 -9.85 9.30
N PRO A 210 -4.15 -8.91 10.12
CA PRO A 210 -5.36 -9.13 10.90
C PRO A 210 -6.64 -8.90 10.09
N PHE A 211 -6.51 -8.55 8.80
CA PHE A 211 -7.62 -8.12 7.98
C PHE A 211 -8.72 -9.20 7.88
N ASN A 212 -9.94 -8.81 8.24
CA ASN A 212 -11.12 -9.68 8.19
C ASN A 212 -12.42 -8.86 8.04
N GLN A 213 -12.39 -7.84 7.19
CA GLN A 213 -13.54 -6.94 6.95
C GLN A 213 -14.32 -7.34 5.69
N GLU A 214 -15.58 -6.95 5.65
CA GLU A 214 -16.50 -7.26 4.55
C GLU A 214 -16.03 -6.62 3.22
N LEU A 215 -16.11 -7.39 2.14
CA LEU A 215 -15.72 -6.99 0.78
C LEU A 215 -16.73 -7.48 -0.28
N SER A 216 -17.89 -7.97 0.15
CA SER A 216 -18.86 -8.70 -0.67
C SER A 216 -19.40 -7.90 -1.86
N GLU A 217 -19.48 -6.57 -1.72
CA GLU A 217 -20.02 -5.62 -2.70
C GLU A 217 -18.95 -4.97 -3.59
N TRP A 218 -17.69 -5.39 -3.48
CA TRP A 218 -16.63 -4.90 -4.36
C TRP A 218 -16.78 -5.41 -5.79
N ASP A 219 -16.80 -4.49 -6.75
CA ASP A 219 -16.73 -4.81 -8.18
C ASP A 219 -15.28 -5.06 -8.61
N VAL A 220 -14.88 -6.33 -8.64
CA VAL A 220 -13.54 -6.77 -9.07
C VAL A 220 -13.47 -7.18 -10.54
N SER A 221 -14.51 -6.90 -11.35
CA SER A 221 -14.61 -7.36 -12.75
C SER A 221 -13.49 -6.83 -13.66
N SER A 222 -12.86 -5.70 -13.29
CA SER A 222 -11.70 -5.14 -14.00
C SER A 222 -10.34 -5.76 -13.61
N CYS A 223 -10.30 -6.55 -12.53
CA CYS A 223 -9.05 -7.10 -12.01
C CYS A 223 -8.41 -8.09 -12.99
N LYS A 224 -7.09 -7.96 -13.19
CA LYS A 224 -6.26 -8.91 -13.93
C LYS A 224 -5.49 -9.83 -12.99
N THR A 225 -5.19 -9.36 -11.79
CA THR A 225 -4.53 -10.12 -10.74
C THR A 225 -5.11 -9.78 -9.37
N ILE A 226 -5.40 -10.82 -8.61
CA ILE A 226 -5.70 -10.76 -7.16
C ILE A 226 -4.65 -11.55 -6.37
N LYS A 227 -3.51 -11.82 -7.00
CA LYS A 227 -2.41 -12.63 -6.48
C LYS A 227 -2.07 -12.26 -5.04
N GLY A 228 -2.11 -13.24 -4.15
CA GLY A 228 -1.69 -13.06 -2.76
C GLY A 228 -2.49 -12.04 -1.96
N MET A 229 -3.65 -11.55 -2.43
CA MET A 229 -4.39 -10.46 -1.78
C MET A 229 -4.61 -10.70 -0.28
N PHE A 230 -4.87 -11.95 0.12
CA PHE A 230 -5.07 -12.38 1.52
C PHE A 230 -3.96 -13.31 2.02
N GLN A 231 -2.78 -13.29 1.38
CA GLN A 231 -1.64 -14.09 1.80
C GLN A 231 -1.32 -13.81 3.28
N ARG A 232 -1.37 -14.86 4.11
CA ARG A 232 -1.13 -14.80 5.56
C ARG A 232 -2.10 -13.89 6.33
N ALA A 233 -3.27 -13.58 5.77
CA ALA A 233 -4.40 -13.03 6.49
C ALA A 233 -5.10 -14.17 7.26
N LYS A 234 -4.51 -14.58 8.39
CA LYS A 234 -4.87 -15.82 9.09
C LYS A 234 -6.34 -15.89 9.49
N GLU A 235 -6.95 -14.75 9.82
CA GLU A 235 -8.33 -14.64 10.28
C GLU A 235 -9.34 -14.35 9.15
N PHE A 236 -8.87 -14.02 7.94
CA PHE A 236 -9.77 -13.65 6.84
C PHE A 236 -10.71 -14.81 6.49
N ASN A 237 -12.02 -14.56 6.62
CA ASN A 237 -13.06 -15.53 6.30
C ASN A 237 -14.39 -14.86 5.89
N GLN A 238 -14.32 -13.65 5.30
CA GLN A 238 -15.50 -12.94 4.82
C GLN A 238 -15.93 -13.45 3.44
N SER A 239 -17.23 -13.42 3.17
CA SER A 239 -17.77 -13.87 1.89
C SER A 239 -17.36 -12.94 0.76
N ILE A 240 -16.92 -13.57 -0.33
CA ILE A 240 -16.55 -12.97 -1.62
C ILE A 240 -17.18 -13.75 -2.78
N GLU A 241 -18.27 -14.47 -2.50
CA GLU A 241 -18.96 -15.35 -3.44
C GLU A 241 -19.45 -14.62 -4.71
N ARG A 242 -19.72 -13.30 -4.59
CA ARG A 242 -20.33 -12.46 -5.63
C ARG A 242 -19.32 -11.77 -6.54
N TRP A 243 -18.03 -11.93 -6.27
CA TRP A 243 -16.99 -11.34 -7.08
C TRP A 243 -17.00 -11.89 -8.51
N ASP A 244 -17.06 -11.00 -9.50
CA ASP A 244 -16.82 -11.36 -10.90
C ASP A 244 -15.31 -11.44 -11.13
N VAL A 245 -14.78 -12.68 -11.14
CA VAL A 245 -13.37 -12.97 -11.38
C VAL A 245 -13.08 -13.42 -12.82
N SER A 246 -14.04 -13.29 -13.74
CA SER A 246 -13.94 -13.79 -15.12
C SER A 246 -12.78 -13.21 -15.93
N GLN A 247 -12.23 -12.07 -15.50
CA GLN A 247 -11.10 -11.37 -16.13
C GLN A 247 -9.75 -11.60 -15.46
N VAL A 248 -9.73 -12.32 -14.33
CA VAL A 248 -8.53 -12.52 -13.53
C VAL A 248 -7.69 -13.66 -14.11
N THR A 249 -6.42 -13.37 -14.35
CA THR A 249 -5.46 -14.30 -14.97
C THR A 249 -4.47 -14.90 -13.97
N ASP A 250 -4.21 -14.22 -12.85
CA ASP A 250 -3.32 -14.70 -11.79
C ASP A 250 -4.00 -14.58 -10.42
N MET A 251 -4.22 -15.75 -9.80
CA MET A 251 -4.74 -15.87 -8.45
C MET A 251 -3.76 -16.61 -7.53
N SER A 252 -2.48 -16.70 -7.93
CA SER A 252 -1.48 -17.41 -7.14
C SER A 252 -1.41 -16.88 -5.71
N SER A 253 -1.26 -17.79 -4.76
CA SER A 253 -1.15 -17.50 -3.33
C SER A 253 -2.31 -16.70 -2.72
N LEU A 254 -3.46 -16.56 -3.37
CA LEU A 254 -4.57 -15.71 -2.91
C LEU A 254 -4.92 -15.94 -1.42
N PHE A 255 -4.99 -17.21 -1.01
CA PHE A 255 -5.24 -17.64 0.37
C PHE A 255 -4.06 -18.43 0.97
N PHE A 256 -2.83 -18.19 0.50
CA PHE A 256 -1.64 -18.82 1.05
C PHE A 256 -1.51 -18.49 2.56
N ASN A 257 -1.54 -19.51 3.42
CA ASN A 257 -1.58 -19.37 4.88
C ASN A 257 -2.75 -18.54 5.43
N ALA A 258 -3.87 -18.40 4.70
CA ALA A 258 -5.12 -17.86 5.23
C ALA A 258 -5.88 -18.97 5.98
N PHE A 259 -5.48 -19.20 7.23
CA PHE A 259 -5.87 -20.37 8.02
C PHE A 259 -7.37 -20.48 8.29
N SER A 260 -8.11 -19.38 8.37
CA SER A 260 -9.55 -19.41 8.69
C SER A 260 -10.44 -19.42 7.45
N PHE A 261 -9.90 -19.19 6.25
CA PHE A 261 -10.70 -19.03 5.04
C PHE A 261 -11.38 -20.35 4.63
N ASN A 262 -12.72 -20.33 4.54
CA ASN A 262 -13.55 -21.46 4.11
C ASN A 262 -14.92 -21.00 3.57
N GLN A 263 -14.95 -19.93 2.78
CA GLN A 263 -16.18 -19.42 2.17
C GLN A 263 -16.51 -20.16 0.86
N ASP A 264 -17.74 -20.00 0.36
CA ASP A 264 -18.16 -20.57 -0.92
C ASP A 264 -17.59 -19.75 -2.08
N LEU A 265 -16.99 -20.43 -3.06
CA LEU A 265 -16.41 -19.87 -4.28
C LEU A 265 -16.92 -20.60 -5.54
N SER A 266 -17.95 -21.42 -5.40
CA SER A 266 -18.48 -22.28 -6.48
C SER A 266 -19.00 -21.51 -7.71
N ASN A 267 -19.37 -20.23 -7.53
CA ASN A 267 -19.89 -19.35 -8.58
C ASN A 267 -18.81 -18.58 -9.34
N TRP A 268 -17.53 -18.72 -8.97
CA TRP A 268 -16.46 -18.00 -9.65
C TRP A 268 -16.22 -18.55 -11.06
N ASP A 269 -16.20 -17.65 -12.05
CA ASP A 269 -15.75 -17.96 -13.41
C ASP A 269 -14.22 -17.90 -13.47
N THR A 270 -13.58 -19.07 -13.43
CA THR A 270 -12.12 -19.22 -13.46
C THR A 270 -11.55 -19.42 -14.87
N SER A 271 -12.37 -19.34 -15.92
CA SER A 271 -12.00 -19.72 -17.30
C SER A 271 -10.88 -18.88 -17.93
N SER A 272 -10.55 -17.73 -17.34
CA SER A 272 -9.42 -16.88 -17.75
C SER A 272 -8.14 -17.10 -16.93
N CYS A 273 -8.21 -17.85 -15.82
CA CYS A 273 -7.09 -18.02 -14.90
C CYS A 273 -6.00 -18.89 -15.54
N LEU A 274 -4.75 -18.44 -15.41
CA LEU A 274 -3.56 -19.15 -15.89
C LEU A 274 -2.72 -19.73 -14.74
N ASN A 275 -2.89 -19.21 -13.51
CA ASN A 275 -2.00 -19.49 -12.39
C ASN A 275 -2.76 -19.61 -11.06
N PHE A 276 -2.80 -20.83 -10.52
CA PHE A 276 -3.30 -21.17 -9.20
C PHE A 276 -2.21 -21.60 -8.21
N ASN A 277 -0.93 -21.31 -8.50
CA ASN A 277 0.18 -21.68 -7.63
C ASN A 277 -0.10 -21.31 -6.16
N SER A 278 -0.10 -22.30 -5.29
CA SER A 278 -0.29 -22.18 -3.84
C SER A 278 -1.57 -21.48 -3.38
N PHE A 279 -2.64 -21.51 -4.19
CA PHE A 279 -3.89 -20.77 -3.95
C PHE A 279 -4.46 -20.96 -2.54
N PHE A 280 -4.62 -22.20 -2.07
CA PHE A 280 -5.12 -22.57 -0.74
C PHE A 280 -4.06 -23.21 0.15
N TRP A 281 -2.77 -23.00 -0.11
CA TRP A 281 -1.72 -23.64 0.67
C TRP A 281 -1.90 -23.30 2.17
N ASN A 282 -2.02 -24.31 3.03
CA ASN A 282 -2.32 -24.17 4.46
C ASN A 282 -3.64 -23.46 4.81
N SER A 283 -4.62 -23.38 3.90
CA SER A 283 -5.97 -22.89 4.22
C SER A 283 -6.87 -24.01 4.79
N LYS A 284 -7.93 -23.64 5.52
CA LYS A 284 -9.02 -24.56 5.93
C LYS A 284 -10.06 -24.79 4.84
N PHE A 285 -9.86 -24.21 3.66
CA PHE A 285 -10.80 -24.29 2.56
C PHE A 285 -11.19 -25.73 2.21
N ASN A 286 -12.49 -25.98 2.21
CA ASN A 286 -13.10 -27.27 1.89
C ASN A 286 -14.49 -27.11 1.22
N SER A 287 -14.76 -25.92 0.65
CA SER A 287 -15.96 -25.70 -0.15
C SER A 287 -15.81 -26.35 -1.54
N HIS A 288 -16.95 -26.73 -2.13
CA HIS A 288 -16.97 -27.34 -3.47
C HIS A 288 -16.52 -26.37 -4.57
N VAL A 289 -15.73 -26.89 -5.52
CA VAL A 289 -15.14 -26.14 -6.65
C VAL A 289 -15.23 -26.92 -7.97
N LEU A 290 -16.15 -27.89 -8.05
CA LEU A 290 -16.30 -28.75 -9.23
C LEU A 290 -16.64 -27.97 -10.50
N ASN A 291 -17.33 -26.83 -10.36
CA ASN A 291 -17.77 -25.98 -11.47
C ASN A 291 -16.68 -25.07 -12.05
N TRP A 292 -15.47 -25.05 -11.47
CA TRP A 292 -14.39 -24.22 -11.97
C TRP A 292 -13.86 -24.73 -13.31
N ASP A 293 -13.78 -23.83 -14.30
CA ASP A 293 -13.04 -24.09 -15.53
C ASP A 293 -11.55 -23.83 -15.28
N VAL A 294 -10.77 -24.91 -15.26
CA VAL A 294 -9.32 -24.88 -15.05
C VAL A 294 -8.52 -25.24 -16.30
N SER A 295 -9.18 -25.33 -17.46
CA SER A 295 -8.59 -25.81 -18.72
C SER A 295 -7.42 -24.96 -19.23
N LYS A 296 -7.33 -23.69 -18.83
CA LYS A 296 -6.21 -22.79 -19.19
C LYS A 296 -5.12 -22.67 -18.13
N VAL A 297 -5.29 -23.30 -16.97
CA VAL A 297 -4.37 -23.14 -15.84
C VAL A 297 -3.10 -23.93 -16.09
N THR A 298 -2.00 -23.21 -16.33
CA THR A 298 -0.68 -23.80 -16.60
C THR A 298 0.17 -24.03 -15.34
N ASN A 299 -0.26 -23.51 -14.18
CA ASN A 299 0.44 -23.69 -12.91
C ASN A 299 -0.54 -23.96 -11.76
N MET A 300 -0.56 -25.21 -11.29
CA MET A 300 -1.34 -25.68 -10.13
C MET A 300 -0.44 -26.16 -8.97
N THR A 301 0.82 -25.71 -8.93
CA THR A 301 1.76 -26.18 -7.91
C THR A 301 1.21 -25.84 -6.52
N GLY A 302 0.96 -26.86 -5.70
CA GLY A 302 0.60 -26.65 -4.29
C GLY A 302 -0.77 -26.02 -4.03
N VAL A 303 -1.73 -26.07 -4.97
CA VAL A 303 -3.08 -25.47 -4.79
C VAL A 303 -3.68 -25.80 -3.43
N PHE A 304 -3.69 -27.07 -3.04
CA PHE A 304 -4.20 -27.56 -1.75
C PHE A 304 -3.07 -28.07 -0.82
N GLY A 305 -1.85 -27.54 -0.98
CA GLY A 305 -0.67 -27.99 -0.23
C GLY A 305 -0.70 -27.63 1.26
N THR A 306 0.17 -28.27 2.05
CA THR A 306 0.34 -27.99 3.48
C THR A 306 1.78 -28.26 3.90
N ASP A 307 2.23 -27.61 4.98
CA ASP A 307 3.56 -27.83 5.56
C ASP A 307 3.68 -29.18 6.28
N ASP A 308 2.76 -29.53 7.18
CA ASP A 308 2.76 -30.82 7.90
C ASP A 308 1.40 -31.19 8.54
N ARG A 309 0.34 -30.41 8.30
CA ARG A 309 -0.95 -30.52 9.03
C ARG A 309 -2.01 -31.37 8.33
N GLY A 310 -1.74 -31.84 7.11
CA GLY A 310 -2.74 -32.40 6.22
C GLY A 310 -3.66 -31.29 5.66
N THR A 311 -3.99 -31.37 4.37
CA THR A 311 -5.03 -30.49 3.81
C THR A 311 -6.39 -30.92 4.34
N GLN A 312 -7.27 -29.96 4.65
CA GLN A 312 -8.67 -30.27 4.98
C GLN A 312 -9.51 -30.49 3.72
N PHE A 313 -8.96 -30.19 2.55
CA PHE A 313 -9.66 -30.32 1.28
C PHE A 313 -9.93 -31.79 0.95
N ASN A 314 -11.21 -32.14 0.85
CA ASN A 314 -11.69 -33.47 0.51
C ASN A 314 -12.95 -33.38 -0.37
N GLN A 315 -12.93 -32.51 -1.39
CA GLN A 315 -14.02 -32.35 -2.34
C GLN A 315 -13.69 -33.03 -3.66
N GLU A 316 -14.73 -33.31 -4.45
CA GLU A 316 -14.60 -33.89 -5.78
C GLU A 316 -13.98 -32.90 -6.78
N LEU A 317 -13.07 -33.42 -7.62
CA LEU A 317 -12.36 -32.69 -8.68
C LEU A 317 -12.41 -33.43 -10.02
N SER A 318 -13.31 -34.41 -10.17
CA SER A 318 -13.36 -35.32 -11.32
C SER A 318 -13.66 -34.64 -12.66
N GLU A 319 -14.32 -33.47 -12.62
CA GLU A 319 -14.71 -32.68 -13.80
C GLU A 319 -13.64 -31.65 -14.22
N TRP A 320 -12.52 -31.55 -13.49
CA TRP A 320 -11.45 -30.62 -13.85
C TRP A 320 -10.64 -31.12 -15.06
N ASP A 321 -10.63 -30.33 -16.15
CA ASP A 321 -9.72 -30.54 -17.27
C ASP A 321 -8.34 -29.95 -16.96
N VAL A 322 -7.38 -30.83 -16.67
CA VAL A 322 -6.00 -30.49 -16.28
C VAL A 322 -4.98 -30.77 -17.40
N SER A 323 -5.41 -30.72 -18.67
CA SER A 323 -4.59 -31.11 -19.81
C SER A 323 -3.63 -30.04 -20.36
N SER A 324 -3.71 -28.80 -19.87
CA SER A 324 -2.94 -27.64 -20.37
C SER A 324 -1.45 -27.62 -20.06
#